data_AF-A0A970ZLM5-F1
#
_entry.id   AF-A0A970ZLM5-F1
#
_cell.length_a   1.000
_cell.length_b   1.000
_cell.length_c   1.000
_cell.angle_alpha   90.00
_cell.angle_beta   90.00
_cell.angle_gamma   90.00
#
_symmetry.space_group_name_H-M   'P 1'
#
loop_
_entity.id
_entity.type
_entity.pdbx_description
1 polymer ?
#
loop_
_entity_poly.entity_id
_entity_poly.type
_entity_poly.pdbx_seq_one_letter_code
_entity_poly.pdbx_strand_id
1 'polypeptide(L)'
;MNQRFANRIVFWLTGAVLTAAAVAAIPDAREKEIPEYTGSQACMGCHTGQHSLWKSSDHAHMVVPVINATDLPLDISEAPAELQAELRKASYIVAGTFFIDRDDKTQHYKLLSVIYDKEAKAYKPSDVALTWSTDCAGCHTTNMNTAALKWGEPGIGCEACHGPGRDHILGKGDKSKIVKTKQADVCGQCHGGNDARTGAKLMADGTKWIVGYRPGMKLSDLKGVQFTPVDPEKTPPDPALTEAHLRNYNMWAASRHAHALDRIATSKFAGAECYGCHTAEGLAAKQQGVKLAGKETFNTITCVACHDPHNSENPHQLVSAPQDLCNACHTQDGVVKGRAAKGVEASASMHSGFDCIQCHMTESNHLMKVIRPDAPDLAEQRLDTCSTCHTNKSKKESAAQLQNWQASFTKKMDGLQSDLKEISAALKEKPDALNADLKAKLSTARADISILTRDKSRGAHNFDYAMKIMDKAGKDLEAVKRAIK
;
A
#
# COMPACT_ATOMS: atom_id res chain seq x y z
N MET A 1 19.52 -84.96 14.85
CA MET A 1 20.25 -86.02 15.59
C MET A 1 21.43 -85.36 16.29
N ASN A 2 21.44 -85.40 17.64
CA ASN A 2 22.53 -85.11 18.61
C ASN A 2 23.22 -83.73 18.55
N GLN A 3 22.95 -82.80 19.47
CA GLN A 3 23.39 -82.69 20.89
C GLN A 3 24.90 -82.47 21.13
N ARG A 4 25.15 -81.49 22.03
CA ARG A 4 26.23 -81.30 23.04
C ARG A 4 27.16 -80.12 22.75
N PHE A 5 26.99 -78.95 23.38
CA PHE A 5 27.33 -78.57 24.77
C PHE A 5 28.76 -78.93 25.19
N ALA A 6 29.61 -77.89 25.30
CA ALA A 6 30.69 -77.82 26.28
C ALA A 6 30.96 -76.36 26.66
N ASN A 7 30.53 -76.00 27.87
CA ASN A 7 30.89 -74.79 28.61
C ASN A 7 32.38 -74.85 29.00
N ARG A 8 33.12 -73.74 28.86
CA ARG A 8 34.13 -73.32 29.83
C ARG A 8 34.22 -71.79 29.88
N ILE A 9 33.79 -71.26 31.02
CA ILE A 9 34.03 -69.89 31.51
C ILE A 9 35.33 -69.91 32.31
N VAL A 10 36.29 -69.03 31.99
CA VAL A 10 37.20 -68.40 32.98
C VAL A 10 37.54 -66.97 32.48
N PHE A 11 37.12 -66.00 33.27
CA PHE A 11 37.46 -64.57 33.29
C PHE A 11 38.91 -64.34 33.80
N TRP A 12 39.66 -63.23 33.69
CA TRP A 12 39.55 -61.82 33.28
C TRP A 12 40.99 -61.39 32.94
N LEU A 13 41.22 -60.43 32.03
CA LEU A 13 42.17 -59.33 32.20
C LEU A 13 41.96 -58.29 31.08
N THR A 14 41.23 -57.25 31.49
CA THR A 14 41.24 -55.85 31.04
C THR A 14 41.99 -55.47 29.74
N GLY A 15 41.21 -55.03 28.75
CA GLY A 15 41.71 -54.33 27.56
C GLY A 15 40.57 -54.01 26.59
N ALA A 16 39.66 -53.11 26.95
CA ALA A 16 38.59 -52.70 26.05
C ALA A 16 39.16 -51.81 24.92
N VAL A 17 39.20 -52.37 23.72
CA VAL A 17 39.36 -51.62 22.46
C VAL A 17 38.04 -50.86 22.24
N LEU A 18 38.07 -49.55 22.45
CA LEU A 18 37.04 -48.63 21.98
C LEU A 18 37.45 -48.11 20.60
N THR A 19 36.85 -48.67 19.55
CA THR A 19 36.72 -47.99 18.27
C THR A 19 35.67 -46.88 18.44
N ALA A 20 36.13 -45.63 18.50
CA ALA A 20 35.27 -44.46 18.34
C ALA A 20 35.99 -43.46 17.44
N ALA A 21 35.19 -42.90 16.53
CA ALA A 21 35.57 -42.15 15.35
C ALA A 21 36.53 -40.98 15.62
N ALA A 22 37.28 -40.62 14.56
CA ALA A 22 37.98 -39.35 14.48
C ALA A 22 37.02 -38.22 14.86
N VAL A 23 37.33 -37.56 15.97
CA VAL A 23 36.69 -36.30 16.35
C VAL A 23 37.15 -35.28 15.32
N ALA A 24 36.35 -35.11 14.26
CA ALA A 24 36.43 -33.93 13.43
C ALA A 24 36.16 -32.74 14.34
N ALA A 25 37.15 -31.86 14.47
CA ALA A 25 36.98 -30.58 15.12
C ALA A 25 35.74 -29.90 14.54
N ILE A 26 34.78 -29.60 15.42
CA ILE A 26 33.59 -28.82 15.07
C ILE A 26 34.09 -27.47 14.56
N PRO A 27 33.81 -27.07 13.31
CA PRO A 27 34.14 -25.73 12.86
C PRO A 27 33.35 -24.73 13.72
N ASP A 28 34.07 -23.75 14.24
CA ASP A 28 33.57 -22.63 15.02
C ASP A 28 32.33 -22.01 14.35
N ALA A 29 31.19 -22.04 15.05
CA ALA A 29 29.89 -21.56 14.57
C ALA A 29 29.77 -20.03 14.70
N ARG A 30 30.79 -19.30 14.24
CA ARG A 30 30.72 -17.86 14.01
C ARG A 30 30.58 -17.60 12.51
N GLU A 31 29.71 -16.64 12.18
CA GLU A 31 29.68 -15.92 10.90
C GLU A 31 29.33 -16.70 9.62
N LYS A 32 28.04 -16.95 9.36
CA LYS A 32 27.53 -16.74 8.00
C LYS A 32 26.13 -16.11 8.06
N GLU A 33 26.09 -14.82 7.74
CA GLU A 33 24.99 -14.22 6.97
C GLU A 33 24.57 -15.19 5.86
N ILE A 34 23.29 -15.18 5.45
CA ILE A 34 22.86 -16.05 4.34
C ILE A 34 23.75 -15.70 3.14
N PRO A 35 24.66 -16.59 2.67
CA PRO A 35 25.80 -16.19 1.85
C PRO A 35 25.42 -15.65 0.46
N GLU A 36 24.14 -15.65 0.12
CA GLU A 36 23.56 -15.24 -1.15
C GLU A 36 23.31 -13.73 -1.22
N TYR A 37 23.25 -13.05 -0.06
CA TYR A 37 23.07 -11.60 0.04
C TYR A 37 24.42 -10.89 0.07
N THR A 38 24.45 -9.67 -0.46
CA THR A 38 25.68 -8.88 -0.66
C THR A 38 25.60 -7.47 -0.09
N GLY A 39 24.40 -7.02 0.27
CA GLY A 39 24.12 -5.69 0.80
C GLY A 39 24.07 -4.62 -0.28
N SER A 40 23.29 -3.57 -0.03
CA SER A 40 23.00 -2.52 -1.03
C SER A 40 24.25 -1.78 -1.55
N GLN A 41 25.34 -1.72 -0.77
CA GLN A 41 26.61 -1.12 -1.21
C GLN A 41 27.23 -1.84 -2.41
N ALA A 42 27.07 -3.16 -2.52
CA ALA A 42 27.59 -3.93 -3.64
C ALA A 42 26.89 -3.57 -4.97
N CYS A 43 25.66 -3.08 -4.89
CA CYS A 43 24.87 -2.68 -6.06
C CYS A 43 25.32 -1.34 -6.66
N MET A 44 25.87 -0.44 -5.83
CA MET A 44 26.19 0.94 -6.20
C MET A 44 27.13 1.03 -7.41
N GLY A 45 28.12 0.14 -7.52
CA GLY A 45 29.13 0.20 -8.58
C GLY A 45 28.56 0.08 -10.00
N CYS A 46 27.45 -0.64 -10.18
CA CYS A 46 26.77 -0.77 -11.48
C CYS A 46 25.47 0.04 -11.55
N HIS A 47 24.82 0.29 -10.41
CA HIS A 47 23.51 0.94 -10.31
C HIS A 47 23.58 2.29 -9.57
N THR A 48 24.56 3.12 -9.90
CA THR A 48 24.84 4.40 -9.21
C THR A 48 23.59 5.27 -9.05
N GLY A 49 22.84 5.51 -10.14
CA GLY A 49 21.64 6.34 -10.09
C GLY A 49 20.52 5.78 -9.20
N GLN A 50 20.25 4.47 -9.29
CA GLN A 50 19.22 3.82 -8.47
C GLN A 50 19.63 3.77 -7.00
N HIS A 51 20.90 3.50 -6.71
CA HIS A 51 21.43 3.51 -5.36
C HIS A 51 21.37 4.92 -4.76
N SER A 52 21.71 5.97 -5.51
CA SER A 52 21.59 7.36 -5.06
C SER A 52 20.15 7.74 -4.72
N LEU A 53 19.18 7.37 -5.56
CA LEU A 53 17.76 7.57 -5.27
C LEU A 53 17.34 6.80 -4.02
N TRP A 54 17.56 5.48 -4.00
CA TRP A 54 17.26 4.62 -2.86
C TRP A 54 17.82 5.16 -1.55
N LYS A 55 19.07 5.61 -1.53
CA LYS A 55 19.72 6.11 -0.32
C LYS A 55 18.99 7.30 0.31
N SER A 56 18.24 8.07 -0.47
CA SER A 56 17.43 9.21 -0.02
C SER A 56 15.98 8.87 0.37
N SER A 57 15.56 7.62 0.18
CA SER A 57 14.18 7.18 0.47
C SER A 57 13.91 6.87 1.94
N ASP A 58 12.64 6.79 2.31
CA ASP A 58 12.23 6.36 3.66
C ASP A 58 12.63 4.89 3.91
N HIS A 59 12.65 4.05 2.88
CA HIS A 59 13.10 2.65 2.96
C HIS A 59 14.56 2.53 3.44
N ALA A 60 15.47 3.34 2.88
CA ALA A 60 16.87 3.35 3.29
C ALA A 60 17.08 3.95 4.69
N HIS A 61 16.15 4.80 5.14
CA HIS A 61 16.16 5.43 6.46
C HIS A 61 15.33 4.69 7.53
N MET A 62 14.83 3.49 7.19
CA MET A 62 14.00 2.73 8.13
C MET A 62 14.78 2.28 9.37
N VAL A 63 16.07 1.94 9.23
CA VAL A 63 16.98 1.69 10.36
C VAL A 63 18.33 2.30 10.05
N VAL A 64 18.72 3.32 10.81
CA VAL A 64 19.92 4.12 10.57
C VAL A 64 20.86 4.02 11.77
N PRO A 65 22.17 3.74 11.56
CA PRO A 65 23.15 3.79 12.64
C PRO A 65 23.24 5.20 13.24
N VAL A 66 23.27 5.32 14.56
CA VAL A 66 23.36 6.61 15.26
C VAL A 66 24.61 7.40 14.87
N ILE A 67 25.72 6.72 14.57
CA ILE A 67 26.98 7.37 14.13
C ILE A 67 26.90 8.07 12.77
N ASN A 68 25.90 7.71 11.94
CA ASN A 68 25.69 8.26 10.60
C ASN A 68 24.44 9.16 10.52
N ALA A 69 23.87 9.50 11.68
CA ALA A 69 22.67 10.30 11.83
C ALA A 69 23.00 11.82 11.77
N THR A 70 23.63 12.29 10.69
CA THR A 70 23.91 13.73 10.53
C THR A 70 22.64 14.58 10.37
N ASP A 71 21.53 13.96 9.95
CA ASP A 71 20.26 14.63 9.64
C ASP A 71 19.10 14.22 10.59
N LEU A 72 19.39 13.46 11.66
CA LEU A 72 18.36 12.99 12.60
C LEU A 72 18.51 13.66 13.97
N PRO A 73 17.40 13.95 14.67
CA PRO A 73 17.39 14.64 15.94
C PRO A 73 17.99 13.71 16.99
N LEU A 74 19.30 13.82 17.18
CA LEU A 74 19.99 13.21 18.30
C LEU A 74 20.84 14.25 19.02
N ASP A 75 20.25 15.44 19.23
CA ASP A 75 20.68 16.22 20.36
C ASP A 75 20.13 15.58 21.63
N ILE A 76 20.93 14.69 22.22
CA ILE A 76 20.62 14.04 23.49
C ILE A 76 20.36 15.08 24.59
N SER A 77 20.92 16.29 24.47
CA SER A 77 20.71 17.35 25.46
C SER A 77 19.29 17.93 25.45
N GLU A 78 18.55 17.77 24.35
CA GLU A 78 17.13 18.15 24.26
C GLU A 78 16.20 17.11 24.91
N ALA A 79 16.69 15.92 25.24
CA ALA A 79 15.91 14.92 25.95
C ALA A 79 15.82 15.25 27.45
N PRO A 80 14.67 14.96 28.12
CA PRO A 80 14.55 15.02 29.57
C PRO A 80 15.68 14.25 30.27
N ALA A 81 16.20 14.80 31.37
CA ALA A 81 17.41 14.29 32.04
C ALA A 81 17.29 12.79 32.41
N GLU A 82 16.09 12.36 32.79
CA GLU A 82 15.75 10.98 33.12
C GLU A 82 15.82 10.01 31.92
N LEU A 83 15.72 10.51 30.68
CA LEU A 83 15.77 9.71 29.45
C LEU A 83 17.16 9.70 28.80
N GLN A 84 18.03 10.68 29.12
CA GLN A 84 19.33 10.83 28.47
C GLN A 84 20.24 9.61 28.65
N ALA A 85 20.24 9.00 29.85
CA ALA A 85 21.07 7.83 30.12
C ALA A 85 20.65 6.61 29.29
N GLU A 86 19.35 6.46 29.03
CA GLU A 86 18.82 5.40 28.16
C GLU A 86 19.14 5.70 26.70
N LEU A 87 18.89 6.92 26.24
CA LEU A 87 19.14 7.34 24.86
C LEU A 87 20.61 7.21 24.44
N ARG A 88 21.56 7.40 25.36
CA ARG A 88 23.01 7.22 25.11
C ARG A 88 23.40 5.79 24.72
N LYS A 89 22.54 4.80 24.97
CA LYS A 89 22.76 3.42 24.55
C LYS A 89 22.39 3.17 23.09
N ALA A 90 21.67 4.10 22.45
CA ALA A 90 21.14 3.87 21.12
C ALA A 90 22.25 3.55 20.11
N SER A 91 22.13 2.38 19.49
CA SER A 91 22.97 1.95 18.37
C SER A 91 22.36 2.33 17.03
N TYR A 92 21.02 2.26 16.92
CA TYR A 92 20.27 2.63 15.72
C TYR A 92 19.01 3.41 16.06
N ILE A 93 18.58 4.23 15.11
CA ILE A 93 17.26 4.85 15.06
C ILE A 93 16.41 4.07 14.07
N VAL A 94 15.17 3.76 14.45
CA VAL A 94 14.19 3.04 13.65
C VAL A 94 13.06 3.98 13.29
N ALA A 95 12.80 4.13 12.00
CA ALA A 95 11.76 4.98 11.42
C ALA A 95 11.81 6.44 11.93
N GLY A 96 12.96 6.92 12.41
CA GLY A 96 13.11 8.25 13.03
C GLY A 96 12.32 8.45 14.33
N THR A 97 11.81 7.38 14.95
CA THR A 97 10.95 7.43 16.15
C THR A 97 11.50 6.58 17.29
N PHE A 98 11.84 5.32 17.00
CA PHE A 98 12.27 4.37 18.02
C PHE A 98 13.79 4.24 18.04
N PHE A 99 14.33 3.82 19.17
CA PHE A 99 15.76 3.57 19.33
C PHE A 99 16.00 2.14 19.76
N ILE A 100 17.06 1.53 19.23
CA ILE A 100 17.46 0.17 19.61
C ILE A 100 18.91 0.12 20.05
N ASP A 101 19.18 -0.78 20.98
CA ASP A 101 20.52 -1.09 21.48
C ASP A 101 20.78 -2.60 21.40
N ARG A 102 22.04 -2.97 21.30
CA ARG A 102 22.49 -4.35 21.26
C ARG A 102 22.80 -4.84 22.67
N ASP A 103 22.14 -5.90 23.08
CA ASP A 103 22.41 -6.55 24.36
C ASP A 103 23.76 -7.30 24.29
N ASP A 104 24.72 -6.92 25.12
CA ASP A 104 26.07 -7.51 25.11
C ASP A 104 26.09 -9.01 25.43
N LYS A 105 25.11 -9.54 26.15
CA LYS A 105 25.10 -10.96 26.57
C LYS A 105 24.49 -11.86 25.51
N THR A 106 23.36 -11.45 24.96
CA THR A 106 22.59 -12.21 23.97
C THR A 106 22.97 -11.86 22.54
N GLN A 107 23.65 -10.72 22.34
CA GLN A 107 24.00 -10.13 21.05
C GLN A 107 22.77 -9.74 20.20
N HIS A 108 21.56 -9.81 20.79
CA HIS A 108 20.29 -9.43 20.16
C HIS A 108 19.97 -7.96 20.42
N TYR A 109 19.19 -7.37 19.54
CA TYR A 109 18.76 -5.98 19.69
C TYR A 109 17.44 -5.88 20.47
N LYS A 110 17.32 -4.82 21.27
CA LYS A 110 16.16 -4.49 22.09
C LYS A 110 15.71 -3.05 21.82
N LEU A 111 14.41 -2.81 21.92
CA LEU A 111 13.86 -1.45 21.95
C LEU A 111 14.27 -0.78 23.26
N LEU A 112 14.66 0.48 23.16
CA LEU A 112 14.90 1.35 24.31
C LEU A 112 13.58 1.95 24.80
N SER A 113 13.53 2.30 26.08
CA SER A 113 12.33 2.90 26.71
C SER A 113 12.17 4.40 26.41
N VAL A 114 12.65 4.85 25.25
CA VAL A 114 12.58 6.25 24.78
C VAL A 114 12.17 6.27 23.31
N ILE A 115 11.33 7.23 22.94
CA ILE A 115 10.95 7.52 21.56
C ILE A 115 11.12 9.02 21.27
N TYR A 116 11.24 9.35 19.99
CA TYR A 116 11.11 10.71 19.48
C TYR A 116 9.72 10.89 18.85
N ASP A 117 8.90 11.72 19.46
CA ASP A 117 7.60 12.12 18.89
C ASP A 117 7.84 13.21 17.85
N LYS A 118 7.64 12.87 16.58
CA LYS A 118 7.87 13.78 15.45
C LYS A 118 6.87 14.94 15.39
N GLU A 119 5.65 14.74 15.90
CA GLU A 119 4.61 15.78 15.91
C GLU A 119 4.88 16.78 17.04
N ALA A 120 5.10 16.28 18.25
CA ALA A 120 5.47 17.10 19.39
C ALA A 120 6.91 17.63 19.31
N LYS A 121 7.73 17.09 18.41
CA LYS A 121 9.17 17.36 18.26
C LYS A 121 9.93 17.20 19.57
N ALA A 122 9.63 16.14 20.32
CA ALA A 122 10.13 15.95 21.67
C ALA A 122 10.36 14.47 21.99
N TYR A 123 11.34 14.21 22.85
CA TYR A 123 11.58 12.88 23.39
C TYR A 123 10.55 12.54 24.47
N LYS A 124 10.05 11.30 24.44
CA LYS A 124 9.06 10.79 25.41
C LYS A 124 9.45 9.39 25.89
N PRO A 125 9.02 9.00 27.10
CA PRO A 125 9.10 7.61 27.53
C PRO A 125 8.35 6.70 26.56
N SER A 126 8.91 5.52 26.28
CA SER A 126 8.21 4.47 25.53
C SER A 126 7.56 3.48 26.49
N ASP A 127 6.29 3.17 26.26
CA ASP A 127 5.53 2.11 26.92
C ASP A 127 5.38 0.85 26.04
N VAL A 128 6.05 0.82 24.88
CA VAL A 128 5.96 -0.29 23.92
C VAL A 128 6.64 -1.53 24.47
N ALA A 129 5.83 -2.50 24.89
CA ALA A 129 6.28 -3.81 25.40
C ALA A 129 6.54 -4.83 24.27
N LEU A 130 7.28 -4.43 23.23
CA LEU A 130 7.67 -5.30 22.10
C LEU A 130 9.16 -5.63 22.14
N THR A 131 9.51 -6.81 21.65
CA THR A 131 10.90 -7.25 21.47
C THR A 131 11.32 -7.02 20.04
N TRP A 132 12.21 -6.05 19.80
CA TRP A 132 12.73 -5.72 18.46
C TRP A 132 13.04 -6.95 17.60
N SER A 133 13.84 -7.87 18.14
CA SER A 133 14.37 -9.00 17.39
C SER A 133 13.28 -10.00 16.93
N THR A 134 12.18 -10.15 17.69
CA THR A 134 11.11 -11.14 17.41
C THR A 134 9.78 -10.52 16.97
N ASP A 135 9.65 -9.19 17.10
CA ASP A 135 8.43 -8.48 16.73
C ASP A 135 8.61 -7.50 15.56
N CYS A 136 9.82 -7.00 15.28
CA CYS A 136 10.04 -5.87 14.37
C CYS A 136 11.11 -6.14 13.29
N ALA A 137 12.21 -6.79 13.66
CA ALA A 137 13.41 -6.85 12.84
C ALA A 137 13.17 -7.46 11.45
N GLY A 138 12.28 -8.45 11.32
CA GLY A 138 12.00 -9.09 10.03
C GLY A 138 11.39 -8.18 8.97
N CYS A 139 10.64 -7.14 9.37
CA CYS A 139 10.10 -6.15 8.43
C CYS A 139 11.00 -4.92 8.28
N HIS A 140 11.93 -4.68 9.21
CA HIS A 140 12.70 -3.43 9.29
C HIS A 140 14.18 -3.61 8.91
N THR A 141 14.60 -4.83 8.58
CA THR A 141 15.98 -5.14 8.19
C THR A 141 16.00 -6.02 6.95
N THR A 142 17.15 -6.14 6.32
CA THR A 142 17.36 -6.98 5.14
C THR A 142 18.21 -8.19 5.50
N ASN A 143 17.94 -9.32 4.84
CA ASN A 143 18.62 -10.61 5.09
C ASN A 143 18.42 -11.11 6.55
N MET A 144 17.18 -11.09 7.04
CA MET A 144 16.85 -11.56 8.39
C MET A 144 16.91 -13.09 8.47
N ASN A 145 17.75 -13.61 9.36
CA ASN A 145 17.75 -14.97 9.85
C ASN A 145 16.93 -15.06 11.14
N THR A 146 15.69 -15.53 10.99
CA THR A 146 14.74 -15.67 12.11
C THR A 146 15.24 -16.60 13.22
N ALA A 147 15.91 -17.71 12.89
CA ALA A 147 16.37 -18.67 13.90
C ALA A 147 17.52 -18.13 14.75
N ALA A 148 18.42 -17.36 14.14
CA ALA A 148 19.56 -16.77 14.82
C ALA A 148 19.29 -15.36 15.37
N LEU A 149 18.13 -14.76 15.05
CA LEU A 149 17.80 -13.36 15.35
C LEU A 149 18.88 -12.37 14.87
N LYS A 150 19.42 -12.62 13.68
CA LYS A 150 20.46 -11.81 13.03
C LYS A 150 19.99 -11.33 11.68
N TRP A 151 20.44 -10.16 11.28
CA TRP A 151 20.16 -9.56 9.97
C TRP A 151 21.47 -9.13 9.31
N GLY A 152 21.48 -9.03 7.98
CA GLY A 152 22.68 -8.70 7.21
C GLY A 152 22.86 -7.21 6.92
N GLU A 153 21.76 -6.46 6.79
CA GLU A 153 21.81 -5.03 6.52
C GLU A 153 20.70 -4.30 7.30
N PRO A 154 21.00 -3.14 7.93
CA PRO A 154 19.98 -2.34 8.60
C PRO A 154 19.10 -1.64 7.56
N GLY A 155 17.79 -1.62 7.80
CA GLY A 155 16.83 -0.96 6.94
C GLY A 155 16.43 -1.81 5.74
N ILE A 156 15.64 -1.21 4.85
CA ILE A 156 15.11 -1.90 3.69
C ILE A 156 16.06 -1.68 2.51
N GLY A 157 17.01 -2.60 2.38
CA GLY A 157 18.01 -2.66 1.32
C GLY A 157 17.46 -3.21 0.01
N CYS A 158 18.26 -3.12 -1.06
CA CYS A 158 17.85 -3.54 -2.40
C CYS A 158 17.34 -4.99 -2.42
N GLU A 159 18.03 -5.88 -1.69
CA GLU A 159 17.78 -7.32 -1.70
C GLU A 159 16.50 -7.73 -0.94
N ALA A 160 15.86 -6.81 -0.19
CA ALA A 160 14.52 -7.04 0.37
C ALA A 160 13.44 -7.12 -0.72
N CYS A 161 13.63 -6.38 -1.83
CA CYS A 161 12.70 -6.33 -2.96
C CYS A 161 13.21 -7.11 -4.19
N HIS A 162 14.53 -7.22 -4.34
CA HIS A 162 15.16 -7.85 -5.51
C HIS A 162 15.67 -9.27 -5.26
N GLY A 163 15.65 -9.72 -4.01
CA GLY A 163 16.19 -11.01 -3.60
C GLY A 163 17.73 -10.99 -3.50
N PRO A 164 18.35 -12.14 -3.20
CA PRO A 164 19.80 -12.22 -3.00
C PRO A 164 20.58 -11.89 -4.28
N GLY A 165 21.55 -10.97 -4.18
CA GLY A 165 22.28 -10.39 -5.32
C GLY A 165 23.62 -11.03 -5.66
N ARG A 166 24.13 -11.98 -4.85
CA ARG A 166 25.49 -12.55 -5.06
C ARG A 166 25.65 -13.13 -6.45
N ASP A 167 24.74 -14.02 -6.86
CA ASP A 167 24.87 -14.75 -8.11
C ASP A 167 24.68 -13.83 -9.32
N HIS A 168 23.91 -12.75 -9.16
CA HIS A 168 23.81 -11.67 -10.15
C HIS A 168 25.16 -10.95 -10.34
N ILE A 169 25.83 -10.58 -9.24
CA ILE A 169 27.13 -9.90 -9.27
C ILE A 169 28.21 -10.82 -9.84
N LEU A 170 28.32 -12.07 -9.34
CA LEU A 170 29.29 -13.05 -9.83
C LEU A 170 29.05 -13.44 -11.29
N GLY A 171 27.79 -13.42 -11.73
CA GLY A 171 27.38 -13.55 -13.12
C GLY A 171 27.65 -12.33 -13.99
N LYS A 172 28.41 -11.33 -13.51
CA LYS A 172 28.70 -10.06 -14.21
C LYS A 172 27.46 -9.26 -14.59
N GLY A 173 26.47 -9.23 -13.69
CA GLY A 173 25.22 -8.50 -13.89
C GLY A 173 24.14 -9.29 -14.62
N ASP A 174 24.17 -10.64 -14.54
CA ASP A 174 23.15 -11.49 -15.16
C ASP A 174 21.76 -11.21 -14.56
N LYS A 175 20.89 -10.60 -15.37
CA LYS A 175 19.53 -10.18 -14.97
C LYS A 175 18.62 -11.36 -14.66
N SER A 176 18.95 -12.59 -15.09
CA SER A 176 18.16 -13.78 -14.75
C SER A 176 18.37 -14.24 -13.31
N LYS A 177 19.39 -13.71 -12.62
CA LYS A 177 19.77 -14.05 -11.24
C LYS A 177 19.30 -13.04 -10.21
N ILE A 178 18.51 -12.05 -10.61
CA ILE A 178 17.94 -11.03 -9.72
C ILE A 178 16.47 -10.81 -10.07
N VAL A 179 15.65 -10.56 -9.08
CA VAL A 179 14.21 -10.41 -9.30
C VAL A 179 13.91 -8.97 -9.69
N LYS A 180 13.10 -8.79 -10.73
CA LYS A 180 12.40 -7.53 -11.00
C LYS A 180 10.91 -7.82 -11.01
N THR A 181 10.19 -7.32 -10.01
CA THR A 181 8.77 -7.61 -9.83
C THR A 181 7.96 -6.33 -9.69
N LYS A 182 6.73 -6.36 -10.23
CA LYS A 182 5.69 -5.35 -10.02
C LYS A 182 4.51 -5.92 -9.23
N GLN A 183 4.64 -7.15 -8.73
CA GLN A 183 3.62 -7.80 -7.90
C GLN A 183 3.51 -7.04 -6.58
N ALA A 184 2.29 -6.83 -6.09
CA ALA A 184 2.07 -6.16 -4.80
C ALA A 184 2.60 -6.99 -3.62
N ASP A 185 2.73 -8.31 -3.80
CA ASP A 185 3.26 -9.25 -2.82
C ASP A 185 4.63 -8.85 -2.25
N VAL A 186 5.50 -8.26 -3.08
CA VAL A 186 6.83 -7.81 -2.63
C VAL A 186 6.73 -6.70 -1.59
N CYS A 187 5.70 -5.86 -1.70
CA CYS A 187 5.43 -4.81 -0.72
C CYS A 187 4.66 -5.38 0.47
N GLY A 188 3.70 -6.27 0.20
CA GLY A 188 2.86 -6.93 1.21
C GLY A 188 3.61 -7.79 2.22
N GLN A 189 4.85 -8.19 1.92
CA GLN A 189 5.71 -8.91 2.88
C GLN A 189 5.99 -8.11 4.16
N CYS A 190 5.97 -6.77 4.07
CA CYS A 190 6.12 -5.85 5.19
C CYS A 190 4.87 -4.97 5.37
N HIS A 191 4.29 -4.48 4.27
CA HIS A 191 3.14 -3.60 4.25
C HIS A 191 1.79 -4.33 4.41
N GLY A 192 1.81 -5.61 4.77
CA GLY A 192 0.65 -6.47 4.99
C GLY A 192 0.72 -7.22 6.31
N GLY A 193 -0.34 -7.11 7.13
CA GLY A 193 -0.39 -7.66 8.48
C GLY A 193 0.59 -6.93 9.43
N ASN A 194 0.14 -6.22 10.45
CA ASN A 194 -0.48 -6.79 11.64
C ASN A 194 -1.19 -5.69 12.45
N ASP A 195 -2.36 -5.99 13.03
CA ASP A 195 -2.89 -5.18 14.14
C ASP A 195 -2.23 -5.66 15.44
N ALA A 196 -1.21 -4.94 15.88
CA ALA A 196 -0.48 -5.23 17.10
C ALA A 196 -1.39 -5.37 18.35
N ARG A 197 -2.60 -4.81 18.34
CA ARG A 197 -3.58 -4.91 19.45
C ARG A 197 -4.12 -6.31 19.68
N THR A 198 -4.11 -7.17 18.67
CA THR A 198 -4.75 -8.49 18.77
C THR A 198 -3.81 -9.59 19.28
N GLY A 199 -2.50 -9.32 19.37
CA GLY A 199 -1.51 -10.39 19.57
C GLY A 199 -1.51 -11.42 18.43
N ALA A 200 -2.10 -11.08 17.28
CA ALA A 200 -2.18 -11.98 16.13
C ALA A 200 -0.77 -12.32 15.65
N LYS A 201 -0.46 -13.61 15.72
CA LYS A 201 0.73 -14.18 15.12
C LYS A 201 0.48 -14.21 13.61
N LEU A 202 1.40 -13.64 12.81
CA LEU A 202 1.31 -13.79 11.35
C LEU A 202 1.67 -15.21 10.91
N MET A 203 2.49 -15.87 11.72
CA MET A 203 3.00 -17.21 11.46
C MET A 203 2.70 -18.14 12.63
N ALA A 204 2.56 -19.44 12.34
CA ALA A 204 2.29 -20.46 13.36
C ALA A 204 3.38 -20.55 14.46
N ASP A 205 4.60 -20.11 14.16
CA ASP A 205 5.75 -20.10 15.08
C ASP A 205 5.75 -18.93 16.08
N GLY A 206 4.79 -18.01 15.97
CA GLY A 206 4.68 -16.85 16.87
C GLY A 206 5.38 -15.58 16.38
N THR A 207 6.05 -15.61 15.24
CA THR A 207 6.63 -14.39 14.64
C THR A 207 5.55 -13.44 14.13
N LYS A 208 5.85 -12.14 14.22
CA LYS A 208 4.96 -11.03 13.81
C LYS A 208 5.28 -10.46 12.44
N TRP A 209 6.05 -11.18 11.62
CA TRP A 209 6.34 -10.86 10.21
C TRP A 209 6.24 -12.14 9.36
N ILE A 210 6.31 -11.99 8.04
CA ILE A 210 6.22 -13.10 7.10
C ILE A 210 7.59 -13.79 6.95
N VAL A 211 7.69 -15.03 7.45
CA VAL A 211 8.92 -15.83 7.36
C VAL A 211 8.92 -16.65 6.06
N GLY A 212 10.04 -16.60 5.33
CA GLY A 212 10.27 -17.45 4.16
C GLY A 212 9.79 -16.87 2.83
N TYR A 213 9.25 -15.65 2.80
CA TYR A 213 9.04 -14.93 1.56
C TYR A 213 10.37 -14.67 0.84
N ARG A 214 10.39 -14.86 -0.47
CA ARG A 214 11.45 -14.34 -1.35
C ARG A 214 10.79 -13.56 -2.48
N PRO A 215 11.38 -12.44 -2.93
CA PRO A 215 10.84 -11.70 -4.06
C PRO A 215 10.55 -12.59 -5.27
N GLY A 216 9.40 -12.36 -5.91
CA GLY A 216 8.90 -13.18 -7.02
C GLY A 216 7.99 -14.34 -6.59
N MET A 217 7.90 -14.65 -5.29
CA MET A 217 6.86 -15.52 -4.74
C MET A 217 5.55 -14.76 -4.58
N LYS A 218 4.43 -15.50 -4.56
CA LYS A 218 3.15 -14.99 -4.09
C LYS A 218 3.02 -15.24 -2.59
N LEU A 219 2.48 -14.28 -1.85
CA LEU A 219 2.25 -14.44 -0.42
C LEU A 219 1.21 -15.54 -0.13
N SER A 220 0.28 -15.76 -1.05
CA SER A 220 -0.71 -16.85 -0.97
C SER A 220 -0.11 -18.25 -0.97
N ASP A 221 1.13 -18.39 -1.47
CA ASP A 221 1.80 -19.70 -1.59
C ASP A 221 2.52 -20.07 -0.28
N LEU A 222 2.65 -19.12 0.65
CA LEU A 222 3.30 -19.31 1.93
C LEU A 222 2.35 -19.95 2.95
N LYS A 223 2.82 -21.05 3.57
CA LYS A 223 2.05 -21.73 4.62
C LYS A 223 1.92 -20.85 5.86
N GLY A 224 0.69 -20.70 6.35
CA GLY A 224 0.39 -19.98 7.59
C GLY A 224 0.18 -18.48 7.43
N VAL A 225 0.48 -17.91 6.26
CA VAL A 225 0.20 -16.50 5.98
C VAL A 225 -1.30 -16.31 5.73
N GLN A 226 -1.95 -15.48 6.53
CA GLN A 226 -3.36 -15.11 6.36
C GLN A 226 -3.49 -13.58 6.33
N PHE A 227 -4.03 -13.05 5.24
CA PHE A 227 -4.40 -11.64 5.17
C PHE A 227 -5.89 -11.49 5.43
N THR A 228 -6.22 -10.66 6.42
CA THR A 228 -7.59 -10.22 6.64
C THR A 228 -7.81 -8.92 5.86
N PRO A 229 -8.76 -8.87 4.91
CA PRO A 229 -9.19 -7.62 4.29
C PRO A 229 -9.56 -6.58 5.35
N VAL A 230 -9.15 -5.32 5.14
CA VAL A 230 -9.40 -4.24 6.11
C VAL A 230 -10.35 -3.22 5.50
N ASP A 231 -11.50 -3.01 6.14
CA ASP A 231 -12.35 -1.85 5.88
C ASP A 231 -11.96 -0.74 6.84
N PRO A 232 -11.39 0.39 6.37
CA PRO A 232 -10.98 1.48 7.23
C PRO A 232 -12.15 2.01 8.04
N GLU A 233 -13.41 2.00 7.57
CA GLU A 233 -14.55 2.48 8.38
C GLU A 233 -14.78 1.63 9.63
N LYS A 234 -14.53 0.31 9.54
CA LYS A 234 -14.77 -0.66 10.62
C LYS A 234 -13.57 -0.90 11.52
N THR A 235 -12.37 -0.62 11.02
CA THR A 235 -11.12 -0.93 11.71
C THR A 235 -10.24 0.31 11.79
N PRO A 236 -10.36 1.13 12.85
CA PRO A 236 -9.58 2.34 13.00
C PRO A 236 -8.07 2.09 13.09
N PRO A 237 -7.24 3.09 12.72
CA PRO A 237 -5.83 3.13 13.09
C PRO A 237 -5.61 2.91 14.59
N ASP A 238 -4.44 2.41 14.96
CA ASP A 238 -4.04 2.39 16.38
C ASP A 238 -3.28 3.69 16.70
N PRO A 239 -3.75 4.53 17.64
CA PRO A 239 -3.01 5.72 18.03
C PRO A 239 -1.75 5.42 18.86
N ALA A 240 -1.63 4.24 19.49
CA ALA A 240 -0.47 3.88 20.32
C ALA A 240 0.78 3.52 19.48
N LEU A 241 0.58 3.32 18.18
CA LEU A 241 1.65 3.05 17.25
C LEU A 241 1.55 4.11 16.16
N THR A 242 2.52 5.01 16.10
CA THR A 242 2.60 6.07 15.08
C THR A 242 2.36 5.45 13.70
N GLU A 243 1.21 5.79 13.10
CA GLU A 243 0.58 5.10 11.97
C GLU A 243 0.12 3.65 12.24
N ALA A 244 -1.12 3.36 11.84
CA ALA A 244 -1.67 2.01 11.81
C ALA A 244 -0.65 1.07 11.15
N HIS A 245 0.04 0.23 11.93
CA HIS A 245 1.09 -0.63 11.42
C HIS A 245 0.58 -1.40 10.19
N LEU A 246 1.01 -0.92 9.04
CA LEU A 246 1.12 -1.59 7.76
C LEU A 246 -0.05 -2.51 7.37
N ARG A 247 -1.23 -1.90 7.20
CA ARG A 247 -2.41 -2.55 6.59
C ARG A 247 -2.67 -2.13 5.14
N ASN A 248 -1.71 -1.43 4.52
CA ASN A 248 -1.87 -0.89 3.16
C ASN A 248 -2.11 -2.01 2.14
N TYR A 249 -1.38 -3.12 2.25
CA TYR A 249 -1.60 -4.29 1.40
C TYR A 249 -2.99 -4.91 1.64
N ASN A 250 -3.43 -5.03 2.89
CA ASN A 250 -4.74 -5.59 3.24
C ASN A 250 -5.89 -4.74 2.70
N MET A 251 -5.77 -3.41 2.77
CA MET A 251 -6.74 -2.48 2.20
C MET A 251 -6.70 -2.50 0.67
N TRP A 252 -5.49 -2.50 0.08
CA TRP A 252 -5.30 -2.60 -1.36
C TRP A 252 -5.92 -3.89 -1.92
N ALA A 253 -5.68 -5.04 -1.27
CA ALA A 253 -6.19 -6.34 -1.68
C ALA A 253 -7.72 -6.40 -1.70
N ALA A 254 -8.39 -5.57 -0.88
CA ALA A 254 -9.84 -5.41 -0.87
C ALA A 254 -10.36 -4.34 -1.85
N SER A 255 -9.45 -3.54 -2.44
CA SER A 255 -9.79 -2.43 -3.32
C SER A 255 -10.07 -2.89 -4.75
N ARG A 256 -10.76 -2.03 -5.51
CA ARG A 256 -10.94 -2.27 -6.96
C ARG A 256 -9.65 -2.17 -7.76
N HIS A 257 -8.57 -1.60 -7.21
CA HIS A 257 -7.27 -1.57 -7.88
C HIS A 257 -6.62 -2.95 -7.94
N ALA A 258 -6.71 -3.74 -6.86
CA ALA A 258 -6.29 -5.14 -6.89
C ALA A 258 -7.07 -5.97 -7.92
N HIS A 259 -8.32 -5.60 -8.18
CA HIS A 259 -9.23 -6.28 -9.10
C HIS A 259 -9.37 -5.59 -10.48
N ALA A 260 -8.48 -4.65 -10.82
CA ALA A 260 -8.61 -3.86 -12.04
C ALA A 260 -8.55 -4.72 -13.31
N LEU A 261 -7.81 -5.83 -13.26
CA LEU A 261 -7.67 -6.75 -14.39
C LEU A 261 -8.81 -7.77 -14.53
N ASP A 262 -9.54 -8.10 -13.48
CA ASP A 262 -10.47 -9.24 -13.44
C ASP A 262 -11.50 -9.24 -14.59
N ARG A 263 -12.00 -8.05 -14.93
CA ARG A 263 -12.99 -7.87 -16.01
C ARG A 263 -12.39 -7.71 -17.40
N ILE A 264 -11.12 -7.31 -17.49
CA ILE A 264 -10.46 -7.00 -18.76
C ILE A 264 -9.71 -8.22 -19.29
N ALA A 265 -9.15 -9.03 -18.40
CA ALA A 265 -8.45 -10.26 -18.74
C ALA A 265 -9.30 -11.23 -19.59
N THR A 266 -10.63 -11.17 -19.45
CA THR A 266 -11.59 -12.02 -20.19
C THR A 266 -12.29 -11.30 -21.33
N SER A 267 -12.05 -10.00 -21.55
CA SER A 267 -12.74 -9.21 -22.55
C SER A 267 -12.07 -9.31 -23.93
N LYS A 268 -12.85 -9.67 -24.96
CA LYS A 268 -12.38 -9.66 -26.37
C LYS A 268 -12.06 -8.26 -26.91
N PHE A 269 -12.45 -7.21 -26.18
CA PHE A 269 -12.18 -5.82 -26.53
C PHE A 269 -10.98 -5.23 -25.78
N ALA A 270 -10.30 -6.04 -24.95
CA ALA A 270 -9.11 -5.60 -24.24
C ALA A 270 -7.97 -5.29 -25.21
N GLY A 271 -7.33 -4.14 -25.03
CA GLY A 271 -6.17 -3.71 -25.82
C GLY A 271 -5.32 -2.71 -25.06
N ALA A 272 -4.30 -2.17 -25.73
CA ALA A 272 -3.33 -1.23 -25.15
C ALA A 272 -3.99 -0.03 -24.43
N GLU A 273 -5.07 0.51 -25.01
CA GLU A 273 -5.85 1.62 -24.43
C GLU A 273 -6.45 1.27 -23.07
N CYS A 274 -6.84 0.01 -22.86
CA CYS A 274 -7.39 -0.47 -21.60
C CYS A 274 -6.29 -0.71 -20.55
N TYR A 275 -5.17 -1.28 -20.98
CA TYR A 275 -4.05 -1.61 -20.09
C TYR A 275 -3.43 -0.38 -19.44
N GLY A 276 -3.45 0.77 -20.13
CA GLY A 276 -2.98 2.05 -19.62
C GLY A 276 -3.60 2.49 -18.28
N CYS A 277 -4.78 1.97 -17.93
CA CYS A 277 -5.46 2.28 -16.67
C CYS A 277 -5.71 1.06 -15.78
N HIS A 278 -5.50 -0.15 -16.29
CA HIS A 278 -5.89 -1.39 -15.61
C HIS A 278 -4.72 -2.32 -15.32
N THR A 279 -3.49 -1.93 -15.66
CA THR A 279 -2.28 -2.69 -15.37
C THR A 279 -1.20 -1.77 -14.81
N ALA A 280 -0.38 -2.26 -13.90
CA ALA A 280 0.78 -1.50 -13.40
C ALA A 280 1.76 -1.19 -14.54
N GLU A 281 1.97 -2.12 -15.46
CA GLU A 281 2.83 -1.94 -16.64
C GLU A 281 2.30 -0.87 -17.58
N GLY A 282 1.00 -0.92 -17.90
CA GLY A 282 0.36 0.04 -18.79
C GLY A 282 0.32 1.44 -18.21
N LEU A 283 0.05 1.59 -16.91
CA LEU A 283 0.09 2.91 -16.27
C LEU A 283 1.50 3.49 -16.28
N ALA A 284 2.51 2.69 -15.91
CA ALA A 284 3.91 3.14 -15.96
C ALA A 284 4.31 3.56 -17.39
N ALA A 285 3.94 2.78 -18.41
CA ALA A 285 4.19 3.14 -19.80
C ALA A 285 3.50 4.45 -20.20
N LYS A 286 2.25 4.65 -19.77
CA LYS A 286 1.47 5.87 -20.00
C LYS A 286 2.11 7.09 -19.36
N GLN A 287 2.55 6.99 -18.10
CA GLN A 287 3.22 8.07 -17.37
C GLN A 287 4.57 8.44 -18.00
N GLN A 288 5.29 7.45 -18.53
CA GLN A 288 6.57 7.65 -19.22
C GLN A 288 6.41 8.09 -20.68
N GLY A 289 5.18 8.15 -21.21
CA GLY A 289 4.92 8.47 -22.61
C GLY A 289 5.46 7.44 -23.60
N VAL A 290 5.66 6.19 -23.17
CA VAL A 290 6.20 5.10 -23.99
C VAL A 290 5.11 4.09 -24.35
N LYS A 291 5.33 3.34 -25.44
CA LYS A 291 4.43 2.25 -25.82
C LYS A 291 4.60 1.08 -24.85
N LEU A 292 3.49 0.51 -24.41
CA LEU A 292 3.48 -0.74 -23.66
C LEU A 292 4.13 -1.85 -24.50
N ALA A 293 5.18 -2.48 -23.96
CA ALA A 293 5.84 -3.59 -24.62
C ALA A 293 4.88 -4.80 -24.68
N GLY A 294 4.68 -5.38 -25.87
CA GLY A 294 3.87 -6.59 -26.01
C GLY A 294 4.64 -7.83 -25.52
N LYS A 295 3.95 -8.72 -24.79
CA LYS A 295 4.38 -10.03 -24.23
C LYS A 295 4.61 -10.12 -22.70
N GLU A 296 4.20 -9.14 -21.91
CA GLU A 296 4.35 -9.22 -20.44
C GLU A 296 3.17 -9.94 -19.77
N THR A 297 3.46 -10.70 -18.71
CA THR A 297 2.47 -11.04 -17.70
C THR A 297 2.07 -9.74 -17.00
N PHE A 298 0.85 -9.26 -17.25
CA PHE A 298 0.37 -8.03 -16.63
C PHE A 298 0.04 -8.23 -15.17
N ASN A 299 0.45 -7.26 -14.36
CA ASN A 299 -0.03 -7.10 -13.00
C ASN A 299 -1.24 -6.18 -13.03
N THR A 300 -2.16 -6.42 -12.10
CA THR A 300 -3.24 -5.46 -11.80
C THR A 300 -2.64 -4.12 -11.33
N ILE A 301 -3.45 -3.13 -10.97
CA ILE A 301 -2.89 -1.91 -10.39
C ILE A 301 -2.30 -2.24 -9.01
N THR A 302 -0.96 -2.18 -8.88
CA THR A 302 -0.20 -2.50 -7.67
C THR A 302 0.46 -1.26 -7.05
N CYS A 303 1.18 -1.43 -5.95
CA CYS A 303 1.87 -0.36 -5.22
C CYS A 303 2.80 0.47 -6.13
N VAL A 304 3.59 -0.20 -6.98
CA VAL A 304 4.57 0.44 -7.86
C VAL A 304 3.95 1.15 -9.07
N ALA A 305 2.64 1.06 -9.24
CA ALA A 305 1.90 1.90 -10.17
C ALA A 305 1.75 3.34 -9.63
N CYS A 306 1.89 3.51 -8.32
CA CYS A 306 1.74 4.78 -7.59
C CYS A 306 3.02 5.24 -6.91
N HIS A 307 3.85 4.32 -6.43
CA HIS A 307 5.07 4.61 -5.66
C HIS A 307 6.34 4.18 -6.41
N ASP A 308 7.39 4.99 -6.31
CA ASP A 308 8.74 4.59 -6.71
C ASP A 308 9.48 4.00 -5.49
N PRO A 309 9.85 2.70 -5.51
CA PRO A 309 10.53 2.07 -4.40
C PRO A 309 11.97 2.58 -4.20
N HIS A 310 12.57 3.24 -5.20
CA HIS A 310 13.89 3.83 -5.08
C HIS A 310 13.80 5.23 -4.50
N ASN A 311 13.10 6.18 -5.13
CA ASN A 311 12.66 7.45 -4.55
C ASN A 311 11.92 8.25 -5.63
N SER A 312 11.20 9.30 -5.24
CA SER A 312 10.73 10.32 -6.17
C SER A 312 10.80 11.72 -5.54
N GLU A 313 10.65 12.75 -6.37
CA GLU A 313 10.57 14.14 -5.89
C GLU A 313 9.22 14.46 -5.23
N ASN A 314 8.22 13.57 -5.35
CA ASN A 314 6.90 13.78 -4.77
C ASN A 314 6.84 13.21 -3.36
N PRO A 315 6.04 13.80 -2.45
CA PRO A 315 5.82 13.26 -1.11
C PRO A 315 5.41 11.79 -1.13
N HIS A 316 5.79 11.05 -0.09
CA HIS A 316 5.46 9.62 0.07
C HIS A 316 5.95 8.75 -1.11
N GLN A 317 7.03 9.18 -1.77
CA GLN A 317 7.64 8.51 -2.91
C GLN A 317 6.68 8.27 -4.08
N LEU A 318 5.72 9.17 -4.32
CA LEU A 318 4.76 9.02 -5.42
C LEU A 318 5.41 9.25 -6.79
N VAL A 319 5.06 8.46 -7.79
CA VAL A 319 5.65 8.59 -9.15
C VAL A 319 5.24 9.89 -9.88
N SER A 320 4.19 10.56 -9.40
CA SER A 320 3.72 11.86 -9.87
C SER A 320 2.99 12.60 -8.75
N ALA A 321 2.60 13.86 -8.99
CA ALA A 321 1.75 14.60 -8.06
C ALA A 321 0.44 13.82 -7.78
N PRO A 322 -0.10 13.87 -6.54
CA PRO A 322 -1.25 13.05 -6.14
C PRO A 322 -2.47 13.20 -7.06
N GLN A 323 -2.83 14.43 -7.42
CA GLN A 323 -3.96 14.68 -8.29
C GLN A 323 -3.76 14.12 -9.71
N ASP A 324 -2.55 14.27 -10.27
CA ASP A 324 -2.21 13.78 -11.59
C ASP A 324 -2.17 12.25 -11.64
N LEU A 325 -1.74 11.61 -10.55
CA LEU A 325 -1.72 10.17 -10.41
C LEU A 325 -3.14 9.59 -10.52
N CYS A 326 -4.10 10.17 -9.80
CA CYS A 326 -5.51 9.77 -9.91
C CYS A 326 -6.05 10.07 -11.31
N ASN A 327 -5.78 11.26 -11.83
CA ASN A 327 -6.27 11.73 -13.13
C ASN A 327 -5.70 10.95 -14.33
N ALA A 328 -4.58 10.24 -14.15
CA ALA A 328 -4.05 9.35 -15.17
C ALA A 328 -5.05 8.26 -15.58
N CYS A 329 -5.97 7.88 -14.69
CA CYS A 329 -7.02 6.88 -14.96
C CYS A 329 -8.44 7.44 -14.77
N HIS A 330 -8.65 8.27 -13.76
CA HIS A 330 -9.94 8.80 -13.35
C HIS A 330 -10.21 10.15 -14.01
N THR A 331 -11.26 10.21 -14.84
CA THR A 331 -11.58 11.41 -15.64
C THR A 331 -12.58 12.35 -14.96
N GLN A 332 -12.82 12.15 -13.65
CA GLN A 332 -13.77 12.93 -12.86
C GLN A 332 -13.30 14.35 -12.55
N ASP A 333 -12.03 14.70 -12.80
CA ASP A 333 -11.50 16.06 -12.63
C ASP A 333 -12.34 17.12 -13.33
N GLY A 334 -12.89 16.81 -14.51
CA GLY A 334 -13.78 17.74 -15.20
C GLY A 334 -15.01 18.10 -14.37
N VAL A 335 -15.59 17.16 -13.63
CA VAL A 335 -16.77 17.41 -12.77
C VAL A 335 -16.32 18.17 -11.52
N VAL A 336 -15.24 17.70 -10.88
CA VAL A 336 -14.66 18.33 -9.69
C VAL A 336 -14.35 19.80 -9.97
N LYS A 337 -13.63 20.12 -11.05
CA LYS A 337 -13.24 21.49 -11.45
C LYS A 337 -14.36 22.29 -12.12
N GLY A 338 -15.55 21.71 -12.28
CA GLY A 338 -16.71 22.43 -12.82
C GLY A 338 -16.63 22.74 -14.32
N ARG A 339 -16.04 21.86 -15.13
CA ARG A 339 -15.77 22.06 -16.57
C ARG A 339 -16.01 20.83 -17.47
N ALA A 340 -16.68 19.80 -16.97
CA ALA A 340 -16.90 18.54 -17.71
C ALA A 340 -17.88 18.64 -18.89
N ALA A 341 -18.89 19.51 -18.81
CA ALA A 341 -20.00 19.55 -19.77
C ALA A 341 -19.95 20.79 -20.66
N LYS A 342 -20.15 20.58 -21.96
CA LYS A 342 -20.14 21.66 -22.96
C LYS A 342 -21.38 22.55 -22.81
N GLY A 343 -21.18 23.87 -22.81
CA GLY A 343 -22.28 24.84 -22.73
C GLY A 343 -22.93 24.92 -21.35
N VAL A 344 -22.28 24.36 -20.31
CA VAL A 344 -22.63 24.59 -18.91
C VAL A 344 -21.61 25.56 -18.35
N GLU A 345 -22.09 26.66 -17.77
CA GLU A 345 -21.24 27.66 -17.12
C GLU A 345 -20.38 27.00 -16.03
N ALA A 346 -19.08 27.31 -16.04
CA ALA A 346 -18.16 26.74 -15.08
C ALA A 346 -18.50 27.18 -13.65
N SER A 347 -18.46 26.24 -12.71
CA SER A 347 -18.61 26.54 -11.29
C SER A 347 -17.77 25.59 -10.46
N ALA A 348 -16.61 26.07 -10.01
CA ALA A 348 -15.79 25.34 -9.05
C ALA A 348 -16.41 25.44 -7.65
N SER A 349 -16.32 24.35 -6.89
CA SER A 349 -16.64 24.34 -5.46
C SER A 349 -15.36 24.54 -4.65
N MET A 350 -15.47 24.80 -3.34
CA MET A 350 -14.26 24.82 -2.48
C MET A 350 -13.52 23.48 -2.50
N HIS A 351 -14.25 22.36 -2.62
CA HIS A 351 -13.68 21.01 -2.72
C HIS A 351 -12.84 20.82 -4.00
N SER A 352 -13.03 21.66 -5.02
CA SER A 352 -12.23 21.64 -6.25
C SER A 352 -10.77 22.05 -6.01
N GLY A 353 -10.47 22.68 -4.88
CA GLY A 353 -9.10 23.06 -4.47
C GLY A 353 -8.33 21.96 -3.72
N PHE A 354 -8.97 20.81 -3.46
CA PHE A 354 -8.38 19.70 -2.71
C PHE A 354 -8.10 18.51 -3.63
N ASP A 355 -7.03 17.78 -3.34
CA ASP A 355 -6.60 16.59 -4.07
C ASP A 355 -7.48 15.39 -3.71
N CYS A 356 -7.64 14.44 -4.64
CA CYS A 356 -8.43 13.23 -4.43
C CYS A 356 -8.07 12.49 -3.13
N ILE A 357 -6.78 12.44 -2.78
CA ILE A 357 -6.27 11.72 -1.60
C ILE A 357 -6.81 12.30 -0.29
N GLN A 358 -7.17 13.58 -0.25
CA GLN A 358 -7.68 14.23 0.97
C GLN A 358 -9.09 13.75 1.34
N CYS A 359 -9.84 13.22 0.38
CA CYS A 359 -11.14 12.59 0.65
C CYS A 359 -11.09 11.06 0.58
N HIS A 360 -10.36 10.52 -0.39
CA HIS A 360 -10.34 9.09 -0.67
C HIS A 360 -9.33 8.31 0.16
N MET A 361 -8.31 8.97 0.73
CA MET A 361 -7.22 8.35 1.48
C MET A 361 -7.08 8.92 2.91
N THR A 362 -8.16 9.43 3.51
CA THR A 362 -8.22 9.83 4.93
C THR A 362 -7.62 8.75 5.83
N GLU A 363 -6.78 9.15 6.80
CA GLU A 363 -6.03 8.23 7.68
C GLU A 363 -5.16 7.23 6.90
N SER A 364 -4.57 7.67 5.78
CA SER A 364 -3.72 6.86 4.89
C SER A 364 -4.42 5.61 4.37
N ASN A 365 -5.75 5.64 4.21
CA ASN A 365 -6.48 4.46 3.76
C ASN A 365 -6.17 4.12 2.30
N HIS A 366 -5.80 2.87 2.04
CA HIS A 366 -5.49 2.36 0.69
C HIS A 366 -6.64 1.54 0.08
N LEU A 367 -7.82 1.56 0.73
CA LEU A 367 -9.07 1.06 0.14
C LEU A 367 -9.66 2.07 -0.84
N MET A 368 -9.18 3.33 -0.80
CA MET A 368 -9.66 4.46 -1.58
C MET A 368 -11.12 4.84 -1.27
N LYS A 369 -11.57 4.48 -0.06
CA LYS A 369 -12.95 4.63 0.40
C LYS A 369 -13.02 5.85 1.31
N VAL A 370 -13.93 6.77 0.96
CA VAL A 370 -14.27 7.91 1.81
C VAL A 370 -14.85 7.38 3.12
N ILE A 371 -14.19 7.69 4.25
CA ILE A 371 -14.73 7.42 5.59
C ILE A 371 -15.84 8.44 5.83
N ARG A 372 -17.10 7.99 5.78
CA ARG A 372 -18.26 8.89 5.89
C ARG A 372 -18.63 9.23 7.34
N PRO A 373 -19.13 10.44 7.62
CA PRO A 373 -19.61 10.81 8.95
C PRO A 373 -20.86 10.04 9.40
N ASP A 374 -21.61 9.45 8.47
CA ASP A 374 -22.80 8.61 8.73
C ASP A 374 -22.53 7.10 8.59
N ALA A 375 -21.25 6.67 8.59
CA ALA A 375 -20.93 5.25 8.59
C ALA A 375 -21.40 4.61 9.92
N PRO A 376 -22.18 3.50 9.88
CA PRO A 376 -22.86 2.96 11.06
C PRO A 376 -21.90 2.42 12.13
N ASP A 377 -20.71 1.97 11.72
CA ASP A 377 -19.68 1.39 12.60
C ASP A 377 -18.61 2.42 12.99
N LEU A 378 -18.79 3.71 12.64
CA LEU A 378 -17.81 4.75 12.95
C LEU A 378 -17.91 5.14 14.43
N ALA A 379 -16.84 4.88 15.19
CA ALA A 379 -16.75 5.29 16.59
C ALA A 379 -16.94 6.82 16.73
N GLU A 380 -17.71 7.24 17.75
CA GLU A 380 -18.07 8.65 17.99
C GLU A 380 -16.84 9.56 18.08
N GLN A 381 -15.75 9.07 18.67
CA GLN A 381 -14.52 9.82 18.90
C GLN A 381 -13.60 9.91 17.67
N ARG A 382 -13.80 9.06 16.64
CA ARG A 382 -12.88 8.94 15.50
C ARG A 382 -13.17 10.01 14.44
N LEU A 383 -12.16 10.66 13.88
CA LEU A 383 -12.36 11.60 12.78
C LEU A 383 -12.85 10.87 11.51
N ASP A 384 -13.87 11.42 10.85
CA ASP A 384 -14.22 11.05 9.47
C ASP A 384 -13.58 12.02 8.48
N THR A 385 -13.72 11.71 7.19
CA THR A 385 -13.14 12.50 6.09
C THR A 385 -13.54 13.97 6.14
N CYS A 386 -14.79 14.28 6.45
CA CYS A 386 -15.32 15.65 6.44
C CYS A 386 -14.83 16.42 7.67
N SER A 387 -14.86 15.80 8.85
CA SER A 387 -14.47 16.44 10.11
C SER A 387 -12.97 16.76 10.21
N THR A 388 -12.12 16.21 9.33
CA THR A 388 -10.71 16.64 9.23
C THR A 388 -10.55 18.13 8.88
N CYS A 389 -11.50 18.70 8.12
CA CYS A 389 -11.48 20.10 7.70
C CYS A 389 -12.66 20.90 8.27
N HIS A 390 -13.84 20.29 8.40
CA HIS A 390 -15.04 20.93 8.92
C HIS A 390 -15.13 20.85 10.45
N THR A 391 -14.14 21.39 11.14
CA THR A 391 -14.03 21.35 12.62
C THR A 391 -15.13 22.12 13.35
N ASN A 392 -15.85 23.00 12.64
CA ASN A 392 -16.96 23.79 13.15
C ASN A 392 -18.34 23.13 12.96
N LYS A 393 -18.40 21.91 12.39
CA LYS A 393 -19.63 21.14 12.19
C LYS A 393 -19.55 19.83 12.94
N SER A 394 -20.67 19.41 13.52
CA SER A 394 -20.81 18.04 14.01
C SER A 394 -20.87 17.05 12.85
N LYS A 395 -20.47 15.79 13.10
CA LYS A 395 -20.60 14.70 12.14
C LYS A 395 -22.03 14.58 11.59
N LYS A 396 -23.02 14.73 12.47
CA LYS A 396 -24.44 14.67 12.11
C LYS A 396 -24.82 15.76 11.10
N GLU A 397 -24.32 16.97 11.26
CA GLU A 397 -24.56 18.07 10.31
C GLU A 397 -23.91 17.79 8.95
N SER A 398 -22.64 17.35 8.95
CA SER A 398 -21.92 16.98 7.72
C SER A 398 -22.61 15.82 6.99
N ALA A 399 -23.05 14.80 7.74
CA ALA A 399 -23.84 13.69 7.23
C ALA A 399 -25.16 14.15 6.60
N ALA A 400 -25.93 14.97 7.31
CA ALA A 400 -27.21 15.49 6.80
C ALA A 400 -27.02 16.30 5.52
N GLN A 401 -25.98 17.12 5.44
CA GLN A 401 -25.65 17.88 4.23
C GLN A 401 -25.32 16.96 3.04
N LEU A 402 -24.47 15.95 3.24
CA LEU A 402 -24.12 14.96 2.22
C LEU A 402 -25.35 14.17 1.75
N GLN A 403 -26.19 13.73 2.68
CA GLN A 403 -27.44 13.02 2.38
C GLN A 403 -28.40 13.88 1.57
N ASN A 404 -28.55 15.17 1.91
CA ASN A 404 -29.41 16.11 1.18
C ASN A 404 -28.93 16.32 -0.26
N TRP A 405 -27.62 16.46 -0.47
CA TRP A 405 -27.03 16.53 -1.81
C TRP A 405 -27.30 15.25 -2.60
N GLN A 406 -27.01 14.09 -2.03
CA GLN A 406 -27.17 12.81 -2.72
C GLN A 406 -28.64 12.47 -3.02
N ALA A 407 -29.56 12.83 -2.13
CA ALA A 407 -31.00 12.66 -2.34
C ALA A 407 -31.51 13.57 -3.47
N SER A 408 -31.12 14.84 -3.47
CA SER A 408 -31.48 15.80 -4.52
C SER A 408 -30.93 15.38 -5.88
N PHE A 409 -29.67 14.94 -5.92
CA PHE A 409 -29.04 14.40 -7.11
C PHE A 409 -29.80 13.17 -7.63
N THR A 410 -30.08 12.21 -6.76
CA THR A 410 -30.72 10.93 -7.14
C THR A 410 -32.11 11.18 -7.70
N LYS A 411 -32.94 11.97 -7.02
CA LYS A 411 -34.29 12.32 -7.48
C LYS A 411 -34.28 12.93 -8.89
N LYS A 412 -33.35 13.84 -9.17
CA LYS A 412 -33.26 14.50 -10.47
C LYS A 412 -32.72 13.56 -11.55
N MET A 413 -31.71 12.75 -11.22
CA MET A 413 -31.15 11.75 -12.13
C MET A 413 -32.19 10.68 -12.52
N ASP A 414 -33.00 10.22 -11.57
CA ASP A 414 -34.08 9.25 -11.83
C ASP A 414 -35.11 9.81 -12.82
N GLY A 415 -35.47 11.10 -12.68
CA GLY A 415 -36.32 11.80 -13.63
C GLY A 415 -35.73 11.82 -15.04
N LEU A 416 -34.46 12.23 -15.18
CA LEU A 416 -33.77 12.28 -16.47
C LEU A 416 -33.63 10.88 -17.13
N GLN A 417 -33.37 9.85 -16.32
CA GLN A 417 -33.30 8.47 -16.82
C GLN A 417 -34.68 7.96 -17.27
N SER A 418 -35.74 8.33 -16.54
CA SER A 418 -37.11 8.04 -16.95
C SER A 418 -37.46 8.72 -18.28
N ASP A 419 -37.10 10.00 -18.44
CA ASP A 419 -37.30 10.74 -19.69
C ASP A 419 -36.55 10.10 -20.85
N LEU A 420 -35.30 9.70 -20.66
CA LEU A 420 -34.52 8.97 -21.67
C LEU A 420 -35.19 7.65 -22.07
N LYS A 421 -35.79 6.93 -21.10
CA LYS A 421 -36.49 5.67 -21.35
C LYS A 421 -37.77 5.91 -22.16
N GLU A 422 -38.56 6.93 -21.80
CA GLU A 422 -39.77 7.35 -22.53
C GLU A 422 -39.43 7.75 -23.97
N ILE A 423 -38.46 8.65 -24.17
CA ILE A 423 -37.98 9.07 -25.49
C ILE A 423 -37.51 7.86 -26.30
N SER A 424 -36.72 6.97 -25.69
CA SER A 424 -36.18 5.80 -26.40
C SER A 424 -37.28 4.82 -26.80
N ALA A 425 -38.37 4.70 -26.05
CA ALA A 425 -39.53 3.91 -26.44
C ALA A 425 -40.27 4.56 -27.60
N ALA A 426 -40.55 5.86 -27.51
CA ALA A 426 -41.30 6.58 -28.53
C ALA A 426 -40.55 6.67 -29.89
N LEU A 427 -39.22 6.77 -29.87
CA LEU A 427 -38.40 6.74 -31.08
C LEU A 427 -38.33 5.36 -31.77
N LYS A 428 -38.66 4.26 -31.06
CA LYS A 428 -38.82 2.96 -31.73
C LYS A 428 -40.06 2.93 -32.62
N GLU A 429 -41.12 3.62 -32.21
CA GLU A 429 -42.37 3.72 -32.95
C GLU A 429 -42.30 4.81 -34.04
N LYS A 430 -41.58 5.91 -33.76
CA LYS A 430 -41.44 7.05 -34.67
C LYS A 430 -39.95 7.41 -34.89
N PRO A 431 -39.19 6.62 -35.68
CA PRO A 431 -37.75 6.81 -35.83
C PRO A 431 -37.36 8.16 -36.46
N ASP A 432 -38.24 8.75 -37.26
CA ASP A 432 -38.01 10.01 -37.97
C ASP A 432 -38.64 11.23 -37.28
N ALA A 433 -39.13 11.09 -36.05
CA ALA A 433 -39.79 12.19 -35.31
C ALA A 433 -38.88 13.38 -34.99
N LEU A 434 -37.56 13.21 -35.08
CA LEU A 434 -36.59 14.24 -34.67
C LEU A 434 -35.87 14.87 -35.86
N ASN A 435 -35.94 16.20 -35.94
CA ASN A 435 -35.06 16.98 -36.80
C ASN A 435 -33.60 16.99 -36.29
N ALA A 436 -32.69 17.61 -37.04
CA ALA A 436 -31.27 17.63 -36.71
C ALA A 436 -30.96 18.30 -35.35
N ASP A 437 -31.65 19.39 -35.01
CA ASP A 437 -31.46 20.09 -33.73
C ASP A 437 -31.87 19.22 -32.54
N LEU A 438 -33.04 18.57 -32.63
CA LEU A 438 -33.54 17.68 -31.58
C LEU A 438 -32.66 16.43 -31.42
N LYS A 439 -32.11 15.89 -32.51
CA LYS A 439 -31.11 14.81 -32.46
C LYS A 439 -29.85 15.27 -31.72
N ALA A 440 -29.36 16.48 -31.99
CA ALA A 440 -28.20 17.05 -31.30
C ALA A 440 -28.48 17.28 -29.80
N LYS A 441 -29.67 17.78 -29.45
CA LYS A 441 -30.12 17.95 -28.05
C LYS A 441 -30.18 16.62 -27.31
N LEU A 442 -30.79 15.60 -27.89
CA LEU A 442 -30.86 14.26 -27.30
C LEU A 442 -29.46 13.65 -27.11
N SER A 443 -28.57 13.81 -28.09
CA SER A 443 -27.18 13.36 -27.98
C SER A 443 -26.44 14.09 -26.87
N THR A 444 -26.62 15.40 -26.74
CA THR A 444 -25.98 16.22 -25.71
C THR A 444 -26.50 15.85 -24.33
N ALA A 445 -27.82 15.70 -24.16
CA ALA A 445 -28.41 15.27 -22.89
C ALA A 445 -27.89 13.88 -22.46
N ARG A 446 -27.76 12.93 -23.39
CA ARG A 446 -27.14 11.62 -23.12
C ARG A 446 -25.69 11.75 -22.66
N ALA A 447 -24.90 12.63 -23.28
CA ALA A 447 -23.52 12.87 -22.87
C ALA A 447 -23.44 13.51 -21.48
N ASP A 448 -24.27 14.52 -21.20
CA ASP A 448 -24.37 15.20 -19.91
C ASP A 448 -24.75 14.22 -18.78
N ILE A 449 -25.76 13.37 -19.01
CA ILE A 449 -26.15 12.31 -18.08
C ILE A 449 -25.03 11.26 -17.93
N SER A 450 -24.33 10.93 -19.01
CA SER A 450 -23.20 9.99 -18.96
C SER A 450 -22.02 10.51 -18.13
N ILE A 451 -21.74 11.81 -18.17
CA ILE A 451 -20.71 12.45 -17.32
C ILE A 451 -21.03 12.17 -15.85
N LEU A 452 -22.25 12.47 -15.41
CA LEU A 452 -22.66 12.37 -14.00
C LEU A 452 -22.85 10.93 -13.52
N THR A 453 -23.31 10.04 -14.39
CA THR A 453 -23.47 8.61 -14.03
C THR A 453 -22.13 7.88 -13.92
N ARG A 454 -21.10 8.31 -14.67
CA ARG A 454 -19.72 7.81 -14.55
C ARG A 454 -18.95 8.43 -13.38
N ASP A 455 -19.32 9.63 -12.97
CA ASP A 455 -18.76 10.31 -11.81
C ASP A 455 -19.02 9.57 -10.50
N LYS A 456 -20.24 9.04 -10.32
CA LYS A 456 -20.66 8.22 -9.17
C LYS A 456 -20.56 8.87 -7.79
N SER A 457 -20.09 10.12 -7.66
CA SER A 457 -20.07 10.84 -6.38
C SER A 457 -21.46 11.26 -5.90
N ARG A 458 -22.45 11.21 -6.82
CA ARG A 458 -23.83 11.68 -6.60
C ARG A 458 -23.86 13.14 -6.15
N GLY A 459 -23.03 13.97 -6.79
CA GLY A 459 -22.91 15.39 -6.52
C GLY A 459 -21.88 15.74 -5.44
N ALA A 460 -21.28 14.78 -4.74
CA ALA A 460 -20.28 15.08 -3.71
C ALA A 460 -19.00 15.74 -4.29
N HIS A 461 -18.62 15.43 -5.52
CA HIS A 461 -17.46 16.08 -6.17
C HIS A 461 -17.71 17.56 -6.48
N ASN A 462 -18.92 17.91 -6.91
CA ASN A 462 -19.33 19.29 -7.18
C ASN A 462 -20.85 19.36 -7.35
N PHE A 463 -21.57 19.65 -6.27
CA PHE A 463 -23.03 19.54 -6.24
C PHE A 463 -23.68 20.57 -7.19
N ASP A 464 -23.30 21.84 -7.08
CA ASP A 464 -23.88 22.92 -7.86
C ASP A 464 -23.65 22.71 -9.37
N TYR A 465 -22.43 22.33 -9.76
CA TYR A 465 -22.14 22.06 -11.16
C TYR A 465 -22.91 20.83 -11.68
N ALA A 466 -23.01 19.76 -10.90
CA ALA A 466 -23.81 18.60 -11.26
C ALA A 466 -25.30 18.97 -11.45
N MET A 467 -25.84 19.84 -10.60
CA MET A 467 -27.21 20.34 -10.74
C MET A 467 -27.38 21.15 -12.03
N LYS A 468 -26.43 22.04 -12.37
CA LYS A 468 -26.43 22.80 -13.64
C LYS A 468 -26.41 21.88 -14.87
N ILE A 469 -25.57 20.84 -14.86
CA ILE A 469 -25.54 19.82 -15.93
C ILE A 469 -26.91 19.15 -16.07
N MET A 470 -27.51 18.72 -14.96
CA MET A 470 -28.83 18.07 -14.98
C MET A 470 -29.96 19.03 -15.41
N ASP A 471 -29.89 20.31 -15.08
CA ASP A 471 -30.87 21.31 -15.54
C ASP A 471 -30.82 21.49 -17.05
N LYS A 472 -29.60 21.58 -17.60
CA LYS A 472 -29.40 21.64 -19.04
C LYS A 472 -29.91 20.38 -19.73
N ALA A 473 -29.53 19.20 -19.23
CA ALA A 473 -30.00 17.92 -19.77
C ALA A 473 -31.54 17.83 -19.74
N GLY A 474 -32.18 18.23 -18.64
CA GLY A 474 -33.64 18.26 -18.52
C GLY A 474 -34.30 19.16 -19.55
N LYS A 475 -33.77 20.38 -19.77
CA LYS A 475 -34.28 21.29 -20.82
C LYS A 475 -34.17 20.68 -22.22
N ASP A 476 -33.05 20.01 -22.51
CA ASP A 476 -32.84 19.34 -23.80
C ASP A 476 -33.80 18.14 -23.98
N LEU A 477 -34.00 17.31 -22.93
CA LEU A 477 -34.95 16.19 -22.98
C LEU A 477 -36.41 16.67 -23.10
N GLU A 478 -36.80 17.73 -22.40
CA GLU A 478 -38.15 18.29 -22.49
C GLU A 478 -38.47 18.84 -23.89
N ALA A 479 -37.49 19.46 -24.55
CA ALA A 479 -37.65 19.88 -25.95
C ALA A 479 -37.89 18.69 -26.89
N VAL A 480 -37.17 17.57 -26.66
CA VAL A 480 -37.32 16.33 -27.42
C VAL A 480 -38.68 15.67 -27.13
N LYS A 481 -39.10 15.59 -25.87
CA LYS A 481 -40.40 15.03 -25.47
C LYS A 481 -41.57 15.76 -26.11
N ARG A 482 -41.54 17.10 -26.13
CA ARG A 482 -42.58 17.91 -26.78
C ARG A 482 -42.73 17.67 -28.28
N ALA A 483 -41.68 17.19 -28.96
CA ALA A 483 -41.72 16.92 -30.39
C ALA A 483 -42.21 15.49 -30.73
N ILE A 484 -42.14 14.55 -29.77
CA ILE A 484 -42.50 13.15 -30.01
C ILE A 484 -43.92 12.82 -29.51
N LYS A 485 -44.40 13.55 -28.49
CA LYS A 485 -45.82 13.60 -28.11
C LYS A 485 -46.62 14.17 -29.25
#